data_AF-A0A848T7Y8-F1
#
_entry.id   AF-A0A848T7Y8-F1
#
_cell.length_a   1.000
_cell.length_b   1.000
_cell.length_c   1.000
_cell.angle_alpha   90.00
_cell.angle_beta   90.00
_cell.angle_gamma   90.00
#
_symmetry.space_group_name_H-M   'P 1'
#
loop_
_entity.id
_entity.type
_entity.pdbx_description
1 polymer ?
#
loop_
_entity_poly.entity_id
_entity_poly.type
_entity_poly.pdbx_seq_one_letter_code
_entity_poly.pdbx_strand_id
1 'polypeptide(L)'
;MNRICKSLAVFLILWGIAVPVLAQDLRVVTVTREPFSQVENGVDVGFSLDLWAAIAEDLGLDYQIDRVERFAEMLEAVETGAADVAAANISITAEREARLDFSQPIFASGLRVMVPKDGTGGGVWSILLSWDIFLAVIAAFAVLLAGGMLMWLFERHRQEYFRGGAQEKLFPAFWWALNLVVNGGFEERVPQSAIGRFFATILVVSSLFVVSIFVATITSAMTISAIEGSVTSINDLYGKRVGTTSGSTAAAYMEARDLRFEGFEDLVALLASFEEGQLDAVVFDAPILSYYVNTDGAEIGELVGTLFLRENYGFAVPSGSPLREDIDRTLLRLTEDGTYRDLLVKWFGSANG
;
A
#
# COMPACT_ATOMS: atom_id res chain seq x y z
N MET A 1 94.05 -43.10 29.76
CA MET A 1 93.02 -42.42 30.58
C MET A 1 92.46 -41.29 29.73
N ASN A 2 91.21 -41.42 29.25
CA ASN A 2 90.24 -40.41 28.76
C ASN A 2 90.74 -39.14 28.02
N ARG A 3 90.16 -38.62 26.94
CA ARG A 3 88.88 -38.81 26.24
C ARG A 3 88.92 -37.99 24.94
N ILE A 4 88.31 -38.56 23.92
CA ILE A 4 87.68 -38.01 22.71
C ILE A 4 87.25 -36.53 22.82
N CYS A 5 87.57 -35.70 21.81
CA CYS A 5 86.87 -34.44 21.54
C CYS A 5 86.35 -34.48 20.09
N LYS A 6 85.03 -34.66 19.94
CA LYS A 6 84.27 -34.63 18.68
C LYS A 6 83.50 -33.32 18.58
N SER A 7 83.32 -32.90 17.33
CA SER A 7 82.50 -31.81 16.77
C SER A 7 81.31 -31.32 17.60
N LEU A 8 81.10 -30.00 17.58
CA LEU A 8 79.80 -29.39 17.84
C LEU A 8 79.48 -28.37 16.73
N ALA A 9 78.67 -28.80 15.76
CA ALA A 9 77.99 -27.91 14.83
C ALA A 9 76.68 -27.48 15.49
N VAL A 10 76.49 -26.18 15.68
CA VAL A 10 75.26 -25.60 16.21
C VAL A 10 74.29 -25.42 15.05
N PHE A 11 73.23 -26.23 15.03
CA PHE A 11 72.08 -26.08 14.13
C PHE A 11 71.02 -25.25 14.87
N LEU A 12 70.83 -24.00 14.43
CA LEU A 12 69.77 -23.12 14.93
C LEU A 12 68.46 -23.48 14.24
N ILE A 13 67.57 -24.16 14.97
CA ILE A 13 66.20 -24.44 14.53
C ILE A 13 65.38 -23.18 14.77
N LEU A 14 65.05 -22.46 13.70
CA LEU A 14 64.06 -21.39 13.69
C LEU A 14 62.67 -22.03 13.80
N TRP A 15 62.11 -22.01 15.01
CA TRP A 15 60.74 -22.41 15.26
C TRP A 15 59.83 -21.23 14.86
N GLY A 16 59.15 -21.37 13.72
CA GLY A 16 58.12 -20.43 13.30
C GLY A 16 56.95 -20.48 14.28
N ILE A 17 56.78 -19.40 15.05
CA ILE A 17 55.59 -19.20 15.86
C ILE A 17 54.47 -18.85 14.88
N ALA A 18 53.61 -19.83 14.58
CA ALA A 18 52.32 -19.55 13.97
C ALA A 18 51.50 -18.76 15.00
N VAL A 19 51.31 -17.46 14.74
CA VAL A 19 50.35 -16.65 15.47
C VAL A 19 48.97 -17.17 15.06
N PRO A 20 48.14 -17.68 15.99
CA PRO A 20 46.76 -17.99 15.65
C PRO A 20 46.10 -16.66 15.29
N VAL A 21 45.61 -16.54 14.05
CA VAL A 21 44.65 -15.51 13.69
C VAL A 21 43.45 -15.76 14.59
N LEU A 22 43.19 -14.83 15.52
CA LEU A 22 41.94 -14.84 16.29
C LEU A 22 40.82 -14.69 15.27
N ALA A 23 40.01 -15.74 15.10
CA ALA A 23 38.71 -15.62 14.46
C ALA A 23 37.93 -14.55 15.25
N GLN A 24 37.70 -13.39 14.63
CA GLN A 24 36.80 -12.40 15.17
C GLN A 24 35.40 -12.79 14.68
N ASP A 25 34.53 -13.17 15.61
CA ASP A 25 33.11 -13.37 15.31
C ASP A 25 32.52 -12.04 14.85
N LEU A 26 32.24 -11.93 13.56
CA LEU A 26 31.62 -10.75 12.96
C LEU A 26 30.20 -10.57 13.50
N ARG A 27 29.81 -9.32 13.77
CA ARG A 27 28.43 -8.98 14.17
C ARG A 27 27.64 -8.48 12.97
N VAL A 28 26.61 -9.23 12.62
CA VAL A 28 25.72 -8.94 11.49
C VAL A 28 24.38 -8.51 12.05
N VAL A 29 24.03 -7.24 11.86
CA VAL A 29 22.77 -6.69 12.35
C VAL A 29 21.67 -6.77 11.28
N THR A 30 20.45 -7.08 11.69
CA THR A 30 19.29 -7.18 10.78
C THR A 30 18.00 -6.70 11.44
N VAL A 31 16.95 -6.57 10.63
CA VAL A 31 15.58 -6.20 11.05
C VAL A 31 14.57 -7.07 10.29
N THR A 32 13.38 -7.28 10.85
CA THR A 32 12.32 -8.09 10.22
C THR A 32 11.74 -7.40 8.99
N ARG A 33 12.07 -7.92 7.81
CA ARG A 33 11.69 -7.44 6.48
C ARG A 33 11.46 -8.64 5.57
N GLU A 34 10.26 -9.20 5.56
CA GLU A 34 9.93 -10.32 4.67
C GLU A 34 9.93 -9.86 3.19
N PRO A 35 10.53 -10.63 2.25
CA PRO A 35 11.20 -11.93 2.39
C PRO A 35 12.74 -11.85 2.52
N PHE A 36 13.29 -10.68 2.84
CA PHE A 36 14.73 -10.42 2.87
C PHE A 36 15.42 -10.84 4.18
N SER A 37 14.73 -10.69 5.31
CA SER A 37 15.18 -11.09 6.64
C SER A 37 13.96 -11.31 7.53
N GLN A 38 13.80 -12.53 8.01
CA GLN A 38 12.68 -12.96 8.83
C GLN A 38 13.11 -14.10 9.75
N VAL A 39 12.24 -14.48 10.68
CA VAL A 39 12.47 -15.64 11.54
C VAL A 39 11.49 -16.72 11.15
N GLU A 40 12.00 -17.87 10.71
CA GLU A 40 11.19 -19.05 10.41
C GLU A 40 11.61 -20.20 11.33
N ASN A 41 10.67 -20.76 12.09
CA ASN A 41 10.93 -21.83 13.06
C ASN A 41 12.06 -21.54 14.06
N GLY A 42 12.25 -20.26 14.43
CA GLY A 42 13.30 -19.83 15.36
C GLY A 42 14.68 -19.67 14.73
N VAL A 43 14.79 -19.73 13.40
CA VAL A 43 16.02 -19.51 12.63
C VAL A 43 15.88 -18.25 11.81
N ASP A 44 16.91 -17.40 11.83
CA ASP A 44 17.00 -16.23 10.95
C ASP A 44 17.22 -16.68 9.50
N VAL A 45 16.26 -16.38 8.64
CA VAL A 45 16.25 -16.75 7.22
C VAL A 45 15.81 -15.56 6.37
N GLY A 46 16.14 -15.59 5.09
CA GLY A 46 15.70 -14.56 4.15
C GLY A 46 16.72 -14.38 3.05
N PHE A 47 16.33 -13.75 1.94
CA PHE A 47 17.24 -13.57 0.81
C PHE A 47 18.57 -12.90 1.20
N SER A 48 18.51 -11.83 2.01
CA SER A 48 19.73 -11.09 2.39
C SER A 48 20.60 -11.88 3.35
N LEU A 49 19.98 -12.67 4.24
CA LEU A 49 20.68 -13.49 5.23
C LEU A 49 21.30 -14.72 4.59
N ASP A 50 20.60 -15.39 3.67
CA ASP A 50 21.14 -16.52 2.92
C ASP A 50 22.29 -16.09 2.00
N LEU A 51 22.16 -14.92 1.36
CA LEU A 51 23.24 -14.37 0.55
C LEU A 51 24.46 -14.00 1.41
N TRP A 52 24.23 -13.41 2.58
CA TRP A 52 25.30 -13.14 3.54
C TRP A 52 25.97 -14.44 4.00
N ALA A 53 25.20 -15.48 4.31
CA ALA A 53 25.71 -16.78 4.72
C ALA A 53 26.63 -17.39 3.65
N ALA A 54 26.24 -17.32 2.36
CA ALA A 54 27.07 -17.78 1.25
C ALA A 54 28.38 -16.96 1.12
N ILE A 55 28.32 -15.65 1.35
CA ILE A 55 29.51 -14.78 1.34
C ILE A 55 30.45 -15.15 2.49
N ALA A 56 29.90 -15.33 3.70
CA ALA A 56 30.67 -15.70 4.89
C ALA A 56 31.32 -17.08 4.73
N GLU A 57 30.62 -18.05 4.13
CA GLU A 57 31.16 -19.39 3.85
C GLU A 57 32.34 -19.34 2.88
N ASP A 58 32.24 -18.60 1.75
CA ASP A 58 33.33 -18.48 0.79
C ASP A 58 34.56 -17.73 1.38
N LEU A 59 34.32 -16.77 2.27
CA LEU A 59 35.38 -16.03 2.95
C LEU A 59 35.94 -16.75 4.19
N GLY A 60 35.31 -17.85 4.64
CA GLY A 60 35.69 -18.56 5.85
C GLY A 60 35.51 -17.73 7.13
N LEU A 61 34.43 -16.95 7.19
CA LEU A 61 34.12 -16.03 8.30
C LEU A 61 33.08 -16.63 9.24
N ASP A 62 33.38 -16.60 10.54
CA ASP A 62 32.40 -16.85 11.60
C ASP A 62 31.66 -15.55 11.94
N TYR A 63 30.35 -15.64 12.17
CA TYR A 63 29.51 -14.49 12.48
C TYR A 63 28.32 -14.82 13.39
N GLN A 64 27.76 -13.79 14.01
CA GLN A 64 26.54 -13.84 14.80
C GLN A 64 25.52 -12.82 14.26
N ILE A 65 24.24 -13.19 14.29
CA ILE A 65 23.14 -12.33 13.84
C ILE A 65 22.52 -11.64 15.06
N ASP A 66 22.52 -10.31 15.03
CA ASP A 66 21.84 -9.45 15.99
C ASP A 66 20.59 -8.85 15.34
N ARG A 67 19.40 -9.26 15.77
CA ARG A 67 18.14 -8.71 15.25
C ARG A 67 17.65 -7.55 16.12
N VAL A 68 17.42 -6.40 15.50
CA VAL A 68 16.82 -5.22 16.13
C VAL A 68 15.39 -5.01 15.61
N GLU A 69 14.61 -4.23 16.34
CA GLU A 69 13.20 -3.97 15.98
C GLU A 69 13.07 -2.90 14.88
N ARG A 70 13.93 -1.88 14.91
CA ARG A 70 13.81 -0.68 14.07
C ARG A 70 14.92 -0.59 13.04
N PHE A 71 14.55 -0.23 11.80
CA PHE A 71 15.50 -0.08 10.70
C PHE A 71 16.56 1.00 10.95
N ALA A 72 16.19 2.11 11.60
CA ALA A 72 17.13 3.18 11.94
C ALA A 72 18.21 2.71 12.93
N GLU A 73 17.81 1.91 13.93
CA GLU A 73 18.71 1.33 14.93
C GLU A 73 19.71 0.35 14.29
N MET A 74 19.27 -0.42 13.29
CA MET A 74 20.14 -1.30 12.52
C MET A 74 21.25 -0.52 11.80
N LEU A 75 20.92 0.61 11.16
CA LEU A 75 21.93 1.44 10.48
C LEU A 75 22.86 2.15 11.48
N GLU A 76 22.31 2.65 12.58
CA GLU A 76 23.10 3.28 13.65
C GLU A 76 24.12 2.32 14.28
N ALA A 77 23.75 1.04 14.44
CA ALA A 77 24.66 0.02 14.97
C ALA A 77 25.91 -0.15 14.07
N VAL A 78 25.75 -0.07 12.74
CA VAL A 78 26.89 -0.13 11.81
C VAL A 78 27.65 1.20 11.79
N GLU A 79 26.93 2.33 11.79
CA GLU A 79 27.54 3.67 11.76
C GLU A 79 28.47 3.91 12.97
N THR A 80 28.07 3.39 14.14
CA THR A 80 28.83 3.49 15.39
C THR A 80 29.89 2.40 15.57
N GLY A 81 29.95 1.41 14.67
CA GLY A 81 30.83 0.24 14.78
C GLY A 81 30.43 -0.76 15.87
N ALA A 82 29.18 -0.73 16.33
CA ALA A 82 28.63 -1.75 17.23
C ALA A 82 28.33 -3.07 16.49
N ALA A 83 28.05 -2.99 15.19
CA ALA A 83 27.94 -4.10 14.26
C ALA A 83 28.88 -3.88 13.05
N ASP A 84 29.32 -4.98 12.43
CA ASP A 84 30.28 -4.95 11.34
C ASP A 84 29.60 -4.91 9.96
N VAL A 85 28.39 -5.45 9.86
CA VAL A 85 27.59 -5.51 8.63
C VAL A 85 26.10 -5.40 8.96
N ALA A 86 25.34 -4.63 8.18
CA ALA A 86 23.88 -4.70 8.16
C ALA A 86 23.37 -5.45 6.93
N ALA A 87 22.47 -6.41 7.16
CA ALA A 87 21.92 -7.29 6.13
C ALA A 87 20.38 -7.24 6.14
N ALA A 88 19.80 -6.55 5.14
CA ALA A 88 18.36 -6.45 4.88
C ALA A 88 18.14 -5.84 3.48
N ASN A 89 16.92 -5.38 3.17
CA ASN A 89 16.60 -4.58 1.97
C ASN A 89 17.09 -3.11 2.08
N ILE A 90 18.39 -2.89 2.25
CA ILE A 90 18.91 -1.54 2.52
C ILE A 90 19.17 -0.79 1.21
N SER A 91 18.31 0.18 0.88
CA SER A 91 18.54 1.07 -0.28
C SER A 91 19.86 1.82 -0.17
N ILE A 92 20.66 1.75 -1.24
CA ILE A 92 21.87 2.54 -1.44
C ILE A 92 21.45 3.95 -1.85
N THR A 93 21.71 4.94 -1.00
CA THR A 93 21.38 6.35 -1.25
C THR A 93 22.59 7.23 -0.98
N ALA A 94 22.66 8.40 -1.63
CA ALA A 94 23.75 9.36 -1.41
C ALA A 94 23.84 9.85 0.06
N GLU A 95 22.70 9.95 0.75
CA GLU A 95 22.65 10.34 2.16
C GLU A 95 23.21 9.26 3.09
N ARG A 96 22.95 7.98 2.78
CA ARG A 96 23.47 6.85 3.55
C ARG A 96 24.95 6.59 3.24
N GLU A 97 25.35 6.69 1.98
CA GLU A 97 26.76 6.56 1.53
C GLU A 97 27.68 7.61 2.16
N ALA A 98 27.14 8.75 2.59
CA ALA A 98 27.92 9.76 3.30
C ALA A 98 28.29 9.37 4.74
N ARG A 99 27.66 8.33 5.30
CA ARG A 99 27.81 7.88 6.70
C ARG A 99 28.26 6.42 6.85
N LEU A 100 27.99 5.62 5.82
CA LEU A 100 28.23 4.19 5.74
C LEU A 100 28.79 3.90 4.35
N ASP A 101 29.53 2.81 4.20
CA ASP A 101 29.89 2.31 2.88
C ASP A 101 28.97 1.15 2.51
N PHE A 102 28.74 0.95 1.21
CA PHE A 102 27.91 -0.14 0.70
C PHE A 102 28.69 -1.13 -0.16
N SER A 103 28.23 -2.38 -0.14
CA SER A 103 28.65 -3.39 -1.13
C SER A 103 28.16 -3.03 -2.54
N GLN A 104 28.62 -3.78 -3.54
CA GLN A 104 27.93 -3.89 -4.82
C GLN A 104 26.45 -4.24 -4.61
N PRO A 105 25.55 -3.77 -5.51
CA PRO A 105 24.14 -4.07 -5.46
C PRO A 105 23.84 -5.58 -5.35
N ILE A 106 23.04 -5.95 -4.35
CA ILE A 106 22.60 -7.34 -4.14
C ILE A 106 21.21 -7.61 -4.70
N PHE A 107 20.40 -6.57 -4.92
CA PHE A 107 19.04 -6.70 -5.41
C PHE A 107 18.57 -5.40 -6.06
N ALA A 108 17.97 -5.48 -7.25
CA ALA A 108 17.39 -4.34 -7.93
C ALA A 108 15.91 -4.20 -7.55
N SER A 109 15.51 -3.02 -7.09
CA SER A 109 14.17 -2.76 -6.54
C SER A 109 13.62 -1.39 -6.98
N GLY A 110 12.58 -0.98 -6.30
CA GLY A 110 11.96 0.34 -6.34
C GLY A 110 10.71 0.37 -5.49
N LEU A 111 10.02 1.50 -5.51
CA LEU A 111 8.80 1.70 -4.76
C LEU A 111 7.56 1.38 -5.57
N ARG A 112 6.50 0.98 -4.87
CA ARG A 112 5.16 0.79 -5.45
C ARG A 112 4.09 1.24 -4.46
N VAL A 113 2.87 1.37 -4.98
CA VAL A 113 1.68 1.69 -4.19
C VAL A 113 0.87 0.41 -3.99
N MET A 114 0.46 0.16 -2.75
CA MET A 114 -0.53 -0.84 -2.40
C MET A 114 -1.81 -0.12 -1.95
N VAL A 115 -2.96 -0.63 -2.37
CA VAL A 115 -4.28 -0.11 -2.02
C VAL A 115 -5.15 -1.24 -1.51
N PRO A 116 -6.21 -0.96 -0.73
CA PRO A 116 -7.15 -1.99 -0.32
C PRO A 116 -7.72 -2.67 -1.57
N LYS A 117 -7.74 -4.00 -1.56
CA LYS A 117 -8.36 -4.78 -2.62
C LYS A 117 -9.85 -4.50 -2.57
N ASP A 118 -10.43 -4.09 -3.71
CA ASP A 118 -11.82 -3.65 -3.80
C ASP A 118 -12.78 -4.59 -3.03
N GLY A 119 -13.27 -4.12 -1.89
CA GLY A 119 -14.37 -4.74 -1.17
C GLY A 119 -15.65 -4.56 -1.96
N THR A 120 -15.99 -5.54 -2.81
CA THR A 120 -17.30 -5.66 -3.43
C THR A 120 -18.40 -5.65 -2.35
N GLY A 121 -19.02 -4.49 -2.07
CA GLY A 121 -20.25 -4.47 -1.28
C GLY A 121 -20.69 -3.16 -0.62
N GLY A 122 -19.78 -2.23 -0.31
CA GLY A 122 -20.12 -1.05 0.49
C GLY A 122 -20.51 0.23 -0.28
N GLY A 123 -19.87 0.47 -1.43
CA GLY A 123 -19.92 1.76 -2.13
C GLY A 123 -21.29 2.13 -2.72
N VAL A 124 -22.05 1.17 -3.23
CA VAL A 124 -23.36 1.47 -3.83
C VAL A 124 -24.36 1.98 -2.78
N TRP A 125 -24.33 1.39 -1.58
CA TRP A 125 -25.24 1.79 -0.50
C TRP A 125 -24.88 3.14 0.09
N SER A 126 -23.58 3.48 0.23
CA SER A 126 -23.17 4.81 0.71
C SER A 126 -23.50 5.91 -0.29
N ILE A 127 -23.43 5.64 -1.60
CA ILE A 127 -23.85 6.58 -2.64
C ILE A 127 -25.36 6.82 -2.59
N LEU A 128 -26.17 5.76 -2.54
CA LEU A 128 -27.63 5.85 -2.45
C LEU A 128 -28.12 6.55 -1.17
N LEU A 129 -27.35 6.48 -0.08
CA LEU A 129 -27.62 7.15 1.20
C LEU A 129 -26.90 8.51 1.35
N SER A 130 -26.32 9.05 0.26
CA SER A 130 -25.68 10.36 0.31
C SER A 130 -26.68 11.47 0.66
N TRP A 131 -26.22 12.47 1.40
CA TRP A 131 -27.06 13.58 1.86
C TRP A 131 -27.67 14.37 0.68
N ASP A 132 -26.93 14.49 -0.42
CA ASP A 132 -27.39 15.19 -1.61
C ASP A 132 -28.53 14.46 -2.32
N ILE A 133 -28.43 13.13 -2.46
CA ILE A 133 -29.52 12.31 -3.02
C ILE A 133 -30.72 12.33 -2.08
N PHE A 134 -30.50 12.23 -0.77
CA PHE A 134 -31.56 12.31 0.22
C PHE A 134 -32.34 13.64 0.13
N LEU A 135 -31.63 14.78 0.04
CA LEU A 135 -32.24 16.09 -0.16
C LEU A 135 -32.95 16.20 -1.50
N ALA A 136 -32.37 15.67 -2.57
CA ALA A 136 -32.99 15.66 -3.90
C ALA A 136 -34.31 14.86 -3.91
N VAL A 137 -34.34 13.71 -3.23
CA VAL A 137 -35.56 12.90 -3.06
C VAL A 137 -36.60 13.68 -2.26
N ILE A 138 -36.25 14.27 -1.12
CA ILE A 138 -37.20 15.07 -0.33
C ILE A 138 -37.75 16.25 -1.16
N ALA A 139 -36.89 16.94 -1.91
CA ALA A 139 -37.30 18.04 -2.78
C ALA A 139 -38.27 17.57 -3.87
N ALA A 140 -38.01 16.41 -4.51
CA ALA A 140 -38.91 15.82 -5.49
C ALA A 140 -40.28 15.50 -4.89
N PHE A 141 -40.32 14.90 -3.70
CA PHE A 141 -41.57 14.63 -2.98
C PHE A 141 -42.32 15.92 -2.60
N ALA A 142 -41.60 16.97 -2.20
CA ALA A 142 -42.19 18.28 -1.90
C ALA A 142 -42.80 18.94 -3.14
N VAL A 143 -42.13 18.84 -4.30
CA VAL A 143 -42.66 19.32 -5.59
C VAL A 143 -43.92 18.54 -5.99
N LEU A 144 -43.92 17.22 -5.83
CA LEU A 144 -45.10 16.39 -6.10
C LEU A 144 -46.27 16.76 -5.19
N LEU A 145 -46.01 16.96 -3.90
CA LEU A 145 -47.03 17.40 -2.95
C LEU A 145 -47.59 18.77 -3.34
N ALA A 146 -46.74 19.73 -3.68
CA ALA A 146 -47.17 21.06 -4.14
C ALA A 146 -47.99 20.98 -5.44
N GLY A 147 -47.54 20.19 -6.42
CA GLY A 147 -48.26 19.95 -7.67
C GLY A 147 -49.61 19.29 -7.45
N GLY A 148 -49.68 18.29 -6.58
CA GLY A 148 -50.93 17.67 -6.15
C GLY A 148 -51.86 18.67 -5.49
N MET A 149 -51.36 19.51 -4.58
CA MET A 149 -52.16 20.53 -3.90
C MET A 149 -52.65 21.64 -4.84
N LEU A 150 -51.87 22.00 -5.86
CA LEU A 150 -52.34 22.86 -6.95
C LEU A 150 -53.45 22.18 -7.76
N MET A 151 -53.34 20.88 -8.02
CA MET A 151 -54.39 20.10 -8.67
C MET A 151 -55.68 20.10 -7.84
N TRP A 152 -55.56 19.90 -6.53
CA TRP A 152 -56.67 20.03 -5.59
C TRP A 152 -57.32 21.41 -5.71
N LEU A 153 -56.54 22.50 -5.76
CA LEU A 153 -57.08 23.85 -5.91
C LEU A 153 -57.91 24.01 -7.20
N PHE A 154 -57.46 23.43 -8.32
CA PHE A 154 -58.13 23.52 -9.62
C PHE A 154 -59.39 22.64 -9.72
N GLU A 155 -59.40 21.47 -9.07
CA GLU A 155 -60.45 20.46 -9.22
C GLU A 155 -61.34 20.28 -7.99
N ARG A 156 -61.08 20.96 -6.86
CA ARG A 156 -61.84 20.80 -5.59
C ARG A 156 -63.35 20.93 -5.70
N HIS A 157 -63.86 21.65 -6.71
CA HIS A 157 -65.29 21.81 -6.95
C HIS A 157 -65.84 20.96 -8.09
N ARG A 158 -64.98 20.35 -8.91
CA ARG A 158 -65.39 19.62 -10.12
C ARG A 158 -65.26 18.12 -9.94
N GLN A 159 -64.13 17.65 -9.42
CA GLN A 159 -63.86 16.24 -9.27
C GLN A 159 -64.09 15.76 -7.84
N GLU A 160 -64.88 14.70 -7.71
CA GLU A 160 -65.29 14.15 -6.41
C GLU A 160 -64.09 13.77 -5.52
N TYR A 161 -63.03 13.24 -6.14
CA TYR A 161 -61.81 12.86 -5.43
C TYR A 161 -61.16 14.01 -4.65
N PHE A 162 -61.21 15.23 -5.19
CA PHE A 162 -60.59 16.42 -4.61
C PHE A 162 -61.56 17.25 -3.74
N ARG A 163 -62.83 16.85 -3.58
CA ARG A 163 -63.78 17.56 -2.72
C ARG A 163 -63.44 17.36 -1.24
N GLY A 164 -63.27 18.45 -0.49
CA GLY A 164 -62.97 18.44 0.94
C GLY A 164 -62.01 19.54 1.35
N GLY A 165 -61.60 19.53 2.62
CA GLY A 165 -60.64 20.50 3.16
C GLY A 165 -59.21 20.25 2.67
N ALA A 166 -58.36 21.29 2.72
CA ALA A 166 -56.96 21.20 2.27
C ALA A 166 -56.14 20.17 3.07
N GLN A 167 -56.33 20.12 4.39
CA GLN A 167 -55.60 19.18 5.26
C GLN A 167 -56.04 17.73 5.02
N GLU A 168 -57.33 17.50 4.80
CA GLU A 168 -57.88 16.17 4.50
C GLU A 168 -57.39 15.64 3.14
N LYS A 169 -57.16 16.54 2.19
CA LYS A 169 -56.75 16.19 0.82
C LYS A 169 -55.27 16.28 0.56
N LEU A 170 -54.45 16.58 1.56
CA LEU A 170 -52.99 16.68 1.43
C LEU A 170 -52.36 15.38 0.93
N PHE A 171 -52.60 14.26 1.62
CA PHE A 171 -52.09 12.95 1.19
C PHE A 171 -52.78 12.42 -0.08
N PRO A 172 -54.13 12.49 -0.24
CA PRO A 172 -54.78 12.12 -1.50
C PRO A 172 -54.26 12.88 -2.73
N ALA A 173 -53.99 14.18 -2.60
CA ALA A 173 -53.48 14.99 -3.68
C ALA A 173 -52.02 14.63 -4.03
N PHE A 174 -51.19 14.39 -3.02
CA PHE A 174 -49.85 13.82 -3.21
C PHE A 174 -49.90 12.45 -3.90
N TRP A 175 -50.76 11.55 -3.42
CA TRP A 175 -50.90 10.21 -3.99
C TRP A 175 -51.33 10.24 -5.46
N TRP A 176 -52.24 11.15 -5.82
CA TRP A 176 -52.62 11.38 -7.20
C TRP A 176 -51.45 11.85 -8.06
N ALA A 177 -50.65 12.82 -7.58
CA ALA A 177 -49.49 13.32 -8.31
C ALA A 177 -48.42 12.22 -8.46
N LEU A 178 -48.17 11.43 -7.40
CA LEU A 178 -47.23 10.31 -7.43
C LEU A 178 -47.65 9.25 -8.45
N ASN A 179 -48.92 8.84 -8.44
CA ASN A 179 -49.44 7.85 -9.39
C ASN A 179 -49.33 8.34 -10.84
N LEU A 180 -49.62 9.62 -11.08
CA LEU A 180 -49.48 10.25 -12.39
C LEU A 180 -48.04 10.18 -12.92
N VAL A 181 -47.06 10.41 -12.05
CA VAL A 181 -45.64 10.37 -12.39
C VAL A 181 -45.14 8.95 -12.63
N VAL A 182 -45.51 8.00 -11.76
CA VAL A 182 -45.04 6.61 -11.84
C VAL A 182 -45.65 5.86 -13.01
N ASN A 183 -46.96 6.04 -13.24
CA ASN A 183 -47.68 5.34 -14.31
C ASN A 183 -47.64 6.09 -15.66
N GLY A 184 -47.22 7.36 -15.67
CA GLY A 184 -47.11 8.16 -16.90
C GLY A 184 -48.45 8.57 -17.51
N GLY A 185 -49.55 8.55 -16.74
CA GLY A 185 -50.88 8.86 -17.26
C GLY A 185 -52.00 8.83 -16.22
N PHE A 186 -53.22 9.07 -16.67
CA PHE A 186 -54.42 9.04 -15.84
C PHE A 186 -55.14 7.70 -16.02
N GLU A 187 -55.04 6.80 -15.04
CA GLU A 187 -55.72 5.50 -15.11
C GLU A 187 -57.20 5.58 -14.70
N GLU A 188 -57.54 6.34 -13.65
CA GLU A 188 -58.94 6.44 -13.17
C GLU A 188 -59.43 7.88 -12.90
N ARG A 189 -58.54 8.85 -12.70
CA ARG A 189 -58.87 10.16 -12.09
C ARG A 189 -58.42 11.33 -12.94
N VAL A 190 -59.01 11.45 -14.11
CA VAL A 190 -58.69 12.48 -15.11
C VAL A 190 -59.23 13.86 -14.69
N PRO A 191 -58.41 14.93 -14.77
CA PRO A 191 -58.86 16.30 -14.56
C PRO A 191 -60.06 16.70 -15.43
N GLN A 192 -61.05 17.37 -14.84
CA GLN A 192 -62.25 17.81 -15.55
C GLN A 192 -62.14 19.24 -16.08
N SER A 193 -61.33 20.09 -15.46
CA SER A 193 -61.15 21.49 -15.88
C SER A 193 -60.15 21.67 -17.01
N ALA A 194 -60.34 22.69 -17.84
CA ALA A 194 -59.38 23.02 -18.90
C ALA A 194 -57.98 23.37 -18.36
N ILE A 195 -57.94 24.16 -17.27
CA ILE A 195 -56.69 24.53 -16.58
C ILE A 195 -56.04 23.31 -15.94
N GLY A 196 -56.83 22.45 -15.29
CA GLY A 196 -56.34 21.22 -14.68
C GLY A 196 -55.78 20.24 -15.70
N ARG A 197 -56.41 20.09 -16.87
CA ARG A 197 -55.87 19.26 -17.97
C ARG A 197 -54.54 19.80 -18.49
N PHE A 198 -54.46 21.10 -18.77
CA PHE A 198 -53.22 21.74 -19.23
C PHE A 198 -52.09 21.58 -18.21
N PHE A 199 -52.37 21.86 -16.93
CA PHE A 199 -51.42 21.70 -15.84
C PHE A 199 -50.97 20.25 -15.69
N ALA A 200 -51.91 19.30 -15.75
CA ALA A 200 -51.57 17.89 -15.60
C ALA A 200 -50.75 17.35 -16.78
N THR A 201 -50.94 17.86 -18.00
CA THR A 201 -50.02 17.57 -19.13
C THR A 201 -48.61 18.10 -18.86
N ILE A 202 -48.47 19.32 -18.34
CA ILE A 202 -47.16 19.86 -17.94
C ILE A 202 -46.54 19.01 -16.83
N LEU A 203 -47.35 18.57 -15.85
CA LEU A 203 -46.90 17.76 -14.74
C LEU A 203 -46.35 16.39 -15.21
N VAL A 204 -47.03 15.73 -16.16
CA VAL A 204 -46.55 14.49 -16.80
C VAL A 204 -45.26 14.71 -17.59
N VAL A 205 -45.18 15.78 -18.38
CA VAL A 205 -43.95 16.07 -19.15
C VAL A 205 -42.80 16.37 -18.18
N SER A 206 -43.04 17.17 -17.14
CA SER A 206 -42.05 17.52 -16.12
C SER A 206 -41.57 16.29 -15.35
N SER A 207 -42.45 15.33 -15.10
CA SER A 207 -42.10 14.13 -14.35
C SER A 207 -41.11 13.24 -15.10
N LEU A 208 -41.21 13.15 -16.43
CA LEU A 208 -40.22 12.47 -17.26
C LEU A 208 -38.83 13.07 -17.07
N PHE A 209 -38.71 14.41 -17.05
CA PHE A 209 -37.45 15.09 -16.80
C PHE A 209 -36.91 14.83 -15.39
N VAL A 210 -37.77 14.84 -14.36
CA VAL A 210 -37.35 14.56 -12.97
C VAL A 210 -36.80 13.14 -12.85
N VAL A 211 -37.48 12.13 -13.43
CA VAL A 211 -37.00 10.75 -13.43
C VAL A 211 -35.67 10.63 -14.18
N SER A 212 -35.54 11.26 -15.35
CA SER A 212 -34.30 11.24 -16.12
C SER A 212 -33.13 11.91 -15.38
N ILE A 213 -33.36 13.06 -14.74
CA ILE A 213 -32.34 13.73 -13.92
C ILE A 213 -31.94 12.84 -12.74
N PHE A 214 -32.90 12.22 -12.06
CA PHE A 214 -32.62 11.33 -10.94
C PHE A 214 -31.74 10.14 -11.36
N VAL A 215 -32.11 9.46 -12.45
CA VAL A 215 -31.31 8.36 -13.01
C VAL A 215 -29.93 8.85 -13.42
N ALA A 216 -29.84 9.97 -14.14
CA ALA A 216 -28.57 10.55 -14.59
C ALA A 216 -27.64 10.90 -13.42
N THR A 217 -28.18 11.48 -12.34
CA THR A 217 -27.42 11.82 -11.13
C THR A 217 -26.87 10.57 -10.45
N ILE A 218 -27.68 9.51 -10.31
CA ILE A 218 -27.21 8.23 -9.73
C ILE A 218 -26.12 7.63 -10.62
N THR A 219 -26.37 7.54 -11.92
CA THR A 219 -25.39 6.98 -12.85
C THR A 219 -24.08 7.77 -12.83
N SER A 220 -24.14 9.10 -12.88
CA SER A 220 -22.95 9.97 -12.81
C SER A 220 -22.21 9.80 -11.48
N ALA A 221 -22.93 9.73 -10.35
CA ALA A 221 -22.32 9.52 -9.04
C ALA A 221 -21.63 8.14 -8.94
N MET A 222 -22.26 7.09 -9.48
CA MET A 222 -21.66 5.75 -9.55
C MET A 222 -20.41 5.73 -10.43
N THR A 223 -20.44 6.41 -11.57
CA THR A 223 -19.27 6.53 -12.45
C THR A 223 -18.14 7.31 -11.79
N ILE A 224 -18.43 8.43 -11.12
CA ILE A 224 -17.42 9.22 -10.40
C ILE A 224 -16.80 8.40 -9.27
N SER A 225 -17.60 7.67 -8.49
CA SER A 225 -17.07 6.83 -7.40
C SER A 225 -16.16 5.71 -7.90
N ALA A 226 -16.41 5.15 -9.09
CA ALA A 226 -15.52 4.15 -9.69
C ALA A 226 -14.18 4.77 -10.14
N ILE A 227 -14.17 6.06 -10.46
CA ILE A 227 -12.98 6.79 -10.95
C ILE A 227 -12.17 7.41 -9.80
N GLU A 228 -12.81 8.01 -8.80
CA GLU A 228 -12.13 8.68 -7.66
C GLU A 228 -11.74 7.72 -6.52
N GLY A 229 -12.39 6.56 -6.47
CA GLY A 229 -12.09 5.50 -5.50
C GLY A 229 -10.87 4.67 -5.87
N SER A 230 -10.52 4.59 -7.16
CA SER A 230 -9.40 3.78 -7.63
C SER A 230 -8.11 4.61 -7.65
N VAL A 231 -7.29 4.46 -6.61
CA VAL A 231 -5.89 4.90 -6.67
C VAL A 231 -5.18 3.98 -7.64
N THR A 232 -4.76 4.49 -8.80
CA THR A 232 -4.10 3.68 -9.84
C THR A 232 -2.60 3.95 -9.92
N SER A 233 -2.15 5.08 -9.38
CA SER A 233 -0.76 5.52 -9.41
C SER A 233 -0.42 6.41 -8.22
N ILE A 234 0.88 6.67 -8.06
CA ILE A 234 1.41 7.62 -7.07
C ILE A 234 0.82 9.04 -7.22
N ASN A 235 0.40 9.44 -8.42
CA ASN A 235 -0.16 10.77 -8.66
C ASN A 235 -1.59 10.92 -8.11
N ASP A 236 -2.26 9.81 -7.81
CA ASP A 236 -3.65 9.80 -7.32
C ASP A 236 -3.70 9.89 -5.78
N LEU A 237 -2.54 10.01 -5.13
CA LEU A 237 -2.40 10.03 -3.67
C LEU A 237 -2.68 11.40 -3.03
N TYR A 238 -2.85 12.46 -3.81
CA TYR A 238 -3.16 13.78 -3.27
C TYR A 238 -4.50 13.77 -2.51
N GLY A 239 -4.44 14.12 -1.23
CA GLY A 239 -5.62 14.16 -0.35
C GLY A 239 -6.07 12.79 0.17
N LYS A 240 -5.32 11.71 -0.10
CA LYS A 240 -5.54 10.38 0.46
C LYS A 240 -4.75 10.19 1.76
N ARG A 241 -5.19 9.27 2.61
CA ARG A 241 -4.45 8.81 3.80
C ARG A 241 -3.41 7.79 3.36
N VAL A 242 -2.18 8.24 3.20
CA VAL A 242 -1.08 7.39 2.74
C VAL A 242 -0.17 7.03 3.90
N GLY A 243 0.19 5.76 4.04
CA GLY A 243 1.17 5.31 5.04
C GLY A 243 2.51 4.91 4.43
N THR A 244 3.58 5.14 5.17
CA THR A 244 4.90 4.53 4.94
C THR A 244 5.69 4.46 6.25
N THR A 245 6.87 3.84 6.27
CA THR A 245 7.71 3.92 7.47
C THR A 245 8.54 5.21 7.50
N SER A 246 8.66 5.82 8.67
CA SER A 246 9.47 7.02 8.90
C SER A 246 10.95 6.77 8.56
N GLY A 247 11.61 7.74 7.92
CA GLY A 247 13.03 7.63 7.53
C GLY A 247 13.32 6.64 6.37
N SER A 248 12.28 6.17 5.68
CA SER A 248 12.42 5.35 4.47
C SER A 248 12.67 6.19 3.21
N THR A 249 13.09 5.54 2.12
CA THR A 249 13.19 6.18 0.80
C THR A 249 11.82 6.60 0.28
N ALA A 250 10.75 5.88 0.64
CA ALA A 250 9.38 6.25 0.35
C ALA A 250 8.94 7.54 1.08
N ALA A 251 9.28 7.69 2.36
CA ALA A 251 9.04 8.92 3.11
C ALA A 251 9.75 10.11 2.47
N ALA A 252 11.07 9.99 2.25
CA ALA A 252 11.87 11.05 1.62
C ALA A 252 11.34 11.45 0.23
N TYR A 253 10.87 10.47 -0.55
CA TYR A 253 10.29 10.72 -1.86
C TYR A 253 8.93 11.45 -1.81
N MET A 254 8.07 11.10 -0.85
CA MET A 254 6.79 11.78 -0.64
C MET A 254 6.99 13.20 -0.09
N GLU A 255 7.94 13.40 0.83
CA GLU A 255 8.35 14.72 1.32
C GLU A 255 8.83 15.62 0.19
N ALA A 256 9.71 15.12 -0.68
CA ALA A 256 10.23 15.86 -1.83
C ALA A 256 9.15 16.28 -2.86
N ARG A 257 7.94 15.73 -2.74
CA ARG A 257 6.78 16.00 -3.61
C ARG A 257 5.63 16.67 -2.88
N ASP A 258 5.83 17.11 -1.65
CA ASP A 258 4.80 17.71 -0.79
C ASP A 258 3.54 16.80 -0.64
N LEU A 259 3.73 15.49 -0.74
CA LEU A 259 2.68 14.51 -0.47
C LEU A 259 2.55 14.30 1.03
N ARG A 260 1.33 14.41 1.55
CA ARG A 260 1.05 14.11 2.96
C ARG A 260 1.01 12.60 3.16
N PHE A 261 1.68 12.14 4.21
CA PHE A 261 1.68 10.75 4.62
C PHE A 261 1.74 10.64 6.15
N GLU A 262 1.34 9.48 6.65
CA GLU A 262 1.53 9.04 8.02
C GLU A 262 2.77 8.14 8.10
N GLY A 263 3.72 8.54 8.94
CA GLY A 263 4.98 7.83 9.14
C GLY A 263 4.87 6.86 10.32
N PHE A 264 5.11 5.58 10.06
CA PHE A 264 5.10 4.51 11.07
C PHE A 264 6.52 4.14 11.50
N GLU A 265 6.69 3.67 12.74
CA GLU A 265 8.01 3.29 13.26
C GLU A 265 8.55 2.01 12.62
N ASP A 266 7.66 1.07 12.29
CA ASP A 266 7.98 -0.20 11.66
C ASP A 266 6.89 -0.64 10.66
N LEU A 267 7.17 -1.71 9.90
CA LEU A 267 6.23 -2.22 8.88
C LEU A 267 5.04 -2.96 9.49
N VAL A 268 5.21 -3.59 10.65
CA VAL A 268 4.13 -4.36 11.27
C VAL A 268 3.02 -3.39 11.68
N ALA A 269 3.38 -2.27 12.30
CA ALA A 269 2.46 -1.18 12.63
C ALA A 269 1.83 -0.56 11.37
N LEU A 270 2.62 -0.36 10.30
CA LEU A 270 2.12 0.17 9.03
C LEU A 270 1.07 -0.76 8.39
N LEU A 271 1.37 -2.06 8.30
CA LEU A 271 0.47 -3.05 7.71
C LEU A 271 -0.78 -3.25 8.56
N ALA A 272 -0.66 -3.29 9.89
CA ALA A 272 -1.81 -3.37 10.79
C ALA A 272 -2.77 -2.17 10.61
N SER A 273 -2.24 -0.95 10.52
CA SER A 273 -3.05 0.25 10.27
C SER A 273 -3.75 0.22 8.90
N PHE A 274 -3.08 -0.33 7.89
CA PHE A 274 -3.68 -0.57 6.57
C PHE A 274 -4.82 -1.59 6.62
N GLU A 275 -4.61 -2.72 7.30
CA GLU A 275 -5.62 -3.78 7.50
C GLU A 275 -6.85 -3.29 8.26
N GLU A 276 -6.68 -2.35 9.20
CA GLU A 276 -7.76 -1.71 9.94
C GLU A 276 -8.54 -0.66 9.13
N GLY A 277 -8.14 -0.36 7.89
CA GLY A 277 -8.79 0.63 7.01
C GLY A 277 -8.49 2.09 7.39
N GLN A 278 -7.46 2.32 8.19
CA GLN A 278 -7.01 3.68 8.55
C GLN A 278 -6.25 4.37 7.41
N LEU A 279 -5.72 3.59 6.47
CA LEU A 279 -4.98 4.06 5.30
C LEU A 279 -5.74 3.75 4.01
N ASP A 280 -5.73 4.70 3.08
CA ASP A 280 -6.28 4.53 1.73
C ASP A 280 -5.22 3.93 0.78
N ALA A 281 -3.94 4.09 1.10
CA ALA A 281 -2.83 3.52 0.35
C ALA A 281 -1.57 3.38 1.23
N VAL A 282 -0.70 2.45 0.85
CA VAL A 282 0.65 2.30 1.41
C VAL A 282 1.66 2.48 0.28
N VAL A 283 2.69 3.30 0.52
CA VAL A 283 3.82 3.46 -0.40
C VAL A 283 5.06 2.87 0.24
N PHE A 284 5.58 1.80 -0.37
CA PHE A 284 6.72 1.07 0.19
C PHE A 284 7.45 0.27 -0.90
N ASP A 285 8.53 -0.40 -0.50
CA ASP A 285 9.34 -1.27 -1.35
C ASP A 285 8.47 -2.30 -2.09
N ALA A 286 8.56 -2.30 -3.41
CA ALA A 286 7.80 -3.18 -4.29
C ALA A 286 7.95 -4.68 -3.97
N PRO A 287 9.14 -5.24 -3.72
CA PRO A 287 9.27 -6.67 -3.41
C PRO A 287 8.62 -7.05 -2.07
N ILE A 288 8.63 -6.14 -1.08
CA ILE A 288 8.00 -6.36 0.23
C ILE A 288 6.48 -6.32 0.08
N LEU A 289 5.94 -5.29 -0.58
CA LEU A 289 4.51 -5.22 -0.83
C LEU A 289 4.04 -6.38 -1.71
N SER A 290 4.84 -6.78 -2.70
CA SER A 290 4.56 -7.95 -3.55
C SER A 290 4.55 -9.25 -2.77
N TYR A 291 5.45 -9.43 -1.81
CA TYR A 291 5.41 -10.60 -0.94
C TYR A 291 4.12 -10.60 -0.13
N TYR A 292 3.82 -9.50 0.58
CA TYR A 292 2.63 -9.37 1.42
C TYR A 292 1.32 -9.64 0.67
N VAL A 293 1.10 -9.05 -0.51
CA VAL A 293 -0.14 -9.29 -1.30
C VAL A 293 -0.23 -10.70 -1.91
N ASN A 294 0.85 -11.48 -1.90
CA ASN A 294 0.84 -12.87 -2.36
C ASN A 294 0.84 -13.87 -1.20
N THR A 295 0.94 -13.40 0.05
CA THR A 295 0.90 -14.21 1.27
C THR A 295 -0.26 -13.77 2.16
N ASP A 296 0.02 -13.03 3.23
CA ASP A 296 -0.92 -12.70 4.30
C ASP A 296 -1.97 -11.67 3.86
N GLY A 297 -1.57 -10.75 2.99
CA GLY A 297 -2.40 -9.65 2.49
C GLY A 297 -3.18 -9.96 1.21
N ALA A 298 -3.24 -11.22 0.77
CA ALA A 298 -3.78 -11.58 -0.55
C ALA A 298 -5.25 -11.22 -0.79
N GLU A 299 -6.04 -11.18 0.28
CA GLU A 299 -7.45 -10.75 0.24
C GLU A 299 -7.65 -9.30 0.69
N ILE A 300 -6.60 -8.65 1.17
CA ILE A 300 -6.66 -7.34 1.84
C ILE A 300 -6.20 -6.23 0.90
N GLY A 301 -5.09 -6.45 0.18
CA GLY A 301 -4.45 -5.43 -0.63
C GLY A 301 -4.17 -5.87 -2.06
N GLU A 302 -3.97 -4.89 -2.93
CA GLU A 302 -3.44 -5.10 -4.27
C GLU A 302 -2.43 -4.02 -4.66
N LEU A 303 -1.49 -4.38 -5.54
CA LEU A 303 -0.48 -3.46 -6.03
C LEU A 303 -0.98 -2.72 -7.27
N VAL A 304 -0.87 -1.40 -7.22
CA VAL A 304 -1.28 -0.51 -8.32
C VAL A 304 -0.09 0.26 -8.86
N GLY A 305 -0.26 0.77 -10.08
CA GLY A 305 0.74 1.56 -10.78
C GLY A 305 1.98 0.76 -11.19
N THR A 306 2.92 1.49 -11.77
CA THR A 306 4.23 0.98 -12.19
C THR A 306 5.27 1.18 -11.09
N LEU A 307 6.32 0.35 -11.10
CA LEU A 307 7.51 0.58 -10.30
C LEU A 307 8.07 1.98 -10.56
N PHE A 308 8.33 2.74 -9.49
CA PHE A 308 8.96 4.06 -9.55
C PHE A 308 10.11 4.13 -8.53
N LEU A 309 10.92 5.20 -8.60
CA LEU A 309 12.12 5.36 -7.78
C LEU A 309 12.95 4.06 -7.74
N ARG A 310 13.47 3.64 -8.90
CA ARG A 310 14.30 2.44 -8.97
C ARG A 310 15.52 2.64 -8.09
N GLU A 311 15.73 1.68 -7.20
CA GLU A 311 16.79 1.71 -6.20
C GLU A 311 17.45 0.33 -6.12
N ASN A 312 18.68 0.30 -5.65
CA ASN A 312 19.43 -0.93 -5.45
C ASN A 312 19.61 -1.14 -3.96
N TYR A 313 19.48 -2.39 -3.51
CA TYR A 313 19.85 -2.78 -2.16
C TYR A 313 21.30 -3.23 -2.11
N GLY A 314 21.95 -3.03 -0.97
CA GLY A 314 23.31 -3.51 -0.69
C GLY A 314 23.47 -3.85 0.79
N PHE A 315 24.54 -4.58 1.11
CA PHE A 315 24.99 -4.69 2.50
C PHE A 315 25.62 -3.36 2.90
N ALA A 316 25.29 -2.86 4.10
CA ALA A 316 25.92 -1.67 4.65
C ALA A 316 27.03 -2.09 5.62
N VAL A 317 28.17 -1.43 5.54
CA VAL A 317 29.34 -1.65 6.40
C VAL A 317 29.85 -0.30 6.93
N PRO A 318 30.64 -0.28 8.02
CA PRO A 318 31.21 0.96 8.52
C PRO A 318 32.06 1.64 7.44
N SER A 319 32.07 2.97 7.41
CA SER A 319 32.87 3.69 6.41
C SER A 319 34.36 3.34 6.50
N GLY A 320 34.96 3.02 5.36
CA GLY A 320 36.34 2.54 5.26
C GLY A 320 36.56 1.09 5.72
N SER A 321 35.49 0.31 5.88
CA SER A 321 35.60 -1.10 6.30
C SER A 321 36.46 -1.91 5.33
N PRO A 322 37.43 -2.70 5.83
CA PRO A 322 38.25 -3.56 4.99
C PRO A 322 37.44 -4.71 4.36
N LEU A 323 36.26 -5.04 4.91
CA LEU A 323 35.41 -6.14 4.44
C LEU A 323 34.76 -5.83 3.09
N ARG A 324 34.57 -4.54 2.75
CA ARG A 324 33.78 -4.12 1.58
C ARG A 324 34.26 -4.74 0.27
N GLU A 325 35.57 -4.68 0.03
CA GLU A 325 36.16 -5.21 -1.22
C GLU A 325 36.07 -6.74 -1.29
N ASP A 326 36.24 -7.43 -0.16
CA ASP A 326 36.15 -8.89 -0.12
C ASP A 326 34.69 -9.35 -0.33
N ILE A 327 33.73 -8.67 0.30
CA ILE A 327 32.29 -8.87 0.06
C ILE A 327 31.97 -8.68 -1.44
N ASP A 328 32.43 -7.59 -2.05
CA ASP A 328 32.17 -7.27 -3.45
C ASP A 328 32.72 -8.35 -4.40
N ARG A 329 33.95 -8.80 -4.18
CA ARG A 329 34.57 -9.86 -5.00
C ARG A 329 33.86 -11.19 -4.85
N THR A 330 33.42 -11.53 -3.64
CA THR A 330 32.66 -12.76 -3.40
C THR A 330 31.28 -12.68 -4.03
N LEU A 331 30.58 -11.54 -3.94
CA LEU A 331 29.29 -11.36 -4.58
C LEU A 331 29.38 -11.56 -6.11
N LEU A 332 30.42 -11.05 -6.75
CA LEU A 332 30.67 -11.27 -8.17
C LEU A 332 30.89 -12.76 -8.49
N ARG A 333 31.68 -13.48 -7.69
CA ARG A 333 31.90 -14.93 -7.86
C ARG A 333 30.59 -15.73 -7.72
N LEU A 334 29.80 -15.45 -6.68
CA LEU A 334 28.50 -16.09 -6.45
C LEU A 334 27.47 -15.77 -7.56
N THR A 335 27.64 -14.64 -8.24
CA THR A 335 26.85 -14.28 -9.41
C THR A 335 27.28 -15.09 -10.64
N GLU A 336 28.58 -15.27 -10.85
CA GLU A 336 29.15 -16.00 -11.98
C GLU A 336 28.94 -17.52 -11.88
N ASP A 337 28.98 -18.09 -10.67
CA ASP A 337 28.84 -19.53 -10.45
C ASP A 337 27.37 -20.02 -10.40
N GLY A 338 26.41 -19.09 -10.29
CA GLY A 338 24.98 -19.35 -10.29
C GLY A 338 24.33 -19.44 -8.91
N THR A 339 25.10 -19.42 -7.83
CA THR A 339 24.59 -19.48 -6.44
C THR A 339 23.61 -18.35 -6.16
N TYR A 340 23.94 -17.11 -6.59
CA TYR A 340 23.06 -15.95 -6.46
C TYR A 340 21.70 -16.16 -7.14
N ARG A 341 21.70 -16.75 -8.34
CA ARG A 341 20.47 -17.02 -9.09
C ARG A 341 19.62 -18.07 -8.38
N ASP A 342 20.24 -19.10 -7.81
CA ASP A 342 19.53 -20.15 -7.08
C ASP A 342 18.87 -19.59 -5.81
N LEU A 343 19.55 -18.65 -5.12
CA LEU A 343 18.95 -17.90 -4.01
C LEU A 343 17.79 -17.00 -4.45
N LEU A 344 17.92 -16.30 -5.57
CA LEU A 344 16.80 -15.51 -6.13
C LEU A 344 15.58 -16.39 -6.41
N VAL A 345 15.78 -17.55 -7.04
CA VAL A 345 14.69 -18.48 -7.35
C VAL A 345 14.08 -19.07 -6.08
N LYS A 346 14.89 -19.37 -5.06
CA LYS A 346 14.42 -19.84 -3.76
C LYS A 346 13.43 -18.86 -3.11
N TRP A 347 13.76 -17.57 -3.11
CA TRP A 347 13.02 -16.56 -2.34
C TRP A 347 11.93 -15.84 -3.13
N PHE A 348 12.13 -15.63 -4.44
CA PHE A 348 11.22 -14.85 -5.27
C PHE A 348 10.59 -15.66 -6.42
N GLY A 349 10.94 -16.95 -6.54
CA GLY A 349 10.51 -17.80 -7.64
C GLY A 349 11.24 -17.50 -8.94
N SER A 350 10.82 -18.15 -10.02
CA SER A 350 11.39 -17.91 -11.36
C SER A 350 11.08 -16.48 -11.80
N ALA A 351 12.10 -15.61 -11.75
CA ALA A 351 12.06 -14.26 -12.29
C ALA A 351 11.56 -14.30 -13.74
N ASN A 352 10.31 -13.89 -13.97
CA ASN A 352 9.86 -13.59 -15.32
C ASN A 352 10.40 -12.20 -15.69
N GLY A 353 11.58 -12.21 -16.32
CA GLY A 353 12.08 -11.26 -17.34
C GLY A 353 11.91 -9.77 -17.10
#